data_AF-V5FRA4-F1
#
_entry.id   AF-V5FRA4-F1
#
_cell.length_a   1.000
_cell.length_b   1.000
_cell.length_c   1.000
_cell.angle_alpha   90.00
_cell.angle_beta   90.00
_cell.angle_gamma   90.00
#
_symmetry.space_group_name_H-M   'P 1'
#
loop_
_entity.id
_entity.type
_entity.pdbx_description
1 polymer ?
#
loop_
_entity_poly.entity_id
_entity_poly.type
_entity_poly.pdbx_seq_one_letter_code
_entity_poly.pdbx_strand_id
1 'polypeptide(L)'
;HDCVPNTNHTDEETNYKLTVRASTRISQGHPITLSYAYTLQNSLKRREHLLENKFFECHCKRCSDPTELGTYSGALICPKCKTGLVLCDKPLDAESSWSCNNLQGHCPGYSIAARSMKL
;
A
#
# COMPACT_ATOMS: atom_id res chain seq x y z
N HIS A 1 -10.72 -8.23 -3.81
CA HIS A 1 -9.35 -7.72 -3.93
C HIS A 1 -8.73 -7.64 -2.54
N ASP A 2 -7.47 -8.03 -2.39
CA ASP A 2 -6.64 -7.66 -1.23
C ASP A 2 -5.22 -7.35 -1.75
N CYS A 3 -4.57 -6.31 -1.22
CA CYS A 3 -3.18 -5.98 -1.59
C CYS A 3 -2.16 -6.97 -1.00
N VAL A 4 -2.59 -7.81 -0.05
CA VAL A 4 -1.88 -8.97 0.48
C VAL A 4 -2.75 -10.21 0.21
N PRO A 5 -2.83 -10.64 -1.07
CA PRO A 5 -3.76 -11.68 -1.47
C PRO A 5 -3.37 -13.05 -0.91
N ASN A 6 -4.36 -13.91 -0.72
CA ASN A 6 -4.14 -15.32 -0.35
C ASN A 6 -4.04 -16.26 -1.56
N THR A 7 -3.99 -15.72 -2.77
CA THR A 7 -3.72 -16.46 -4.00
C THR A 7 -2.65 -15.80 -4.86
N ASN A 8 -2.05 -16.60 -5.75
CA ASN A 8 -1.33 -16.15 -6.94
C ASN A 8 -1.93 -16.82 -8.18
N HIS A 9 -1.60 -16.31 -9.36
CA HIS A 9 -2.02 -16.92 -10.62
C HIS A 9 -0.89 -16.95 -11.64
N THR A 10 -1.00 -17.88 -12.58
CA THR A 10 -0.14 -17.99 -13.76
C THR A 10 -1.01 -18.22 -14.99
N ASP A 11 -0.67 -17.52 -16.07
CA ASP A 11 -1.38 -17.59 -17.34
C ASP A 11 -0.56 -18.44 -18.31
N GLU A 12 -1.14 -19.54 -18.82
CA GLU A 12 -0.49 -20.35 -19.86
C GLU A 12 -0.73 -19.72 -21.24
N GLU A 13 0.33 -19.28 -21.92
CA GLU A 13 0.23 -18.56 -23.20
C GLU A 13 -0.35 -19.40 -24.35
N THR A 14 -0.13 -20.72 -24.33
CA THR A 14 -0.47 -21.60 -25.46
C THR A 14 -1.95 -21.99 -25.50
N ASN A 15 -2.57 -22.20 -24.35
CA ASN A 15 -3.95 -22.67 -24.22
C ASN A 15 -4.83 -21.70 -23.42
N TYR A 16 -4.29 -20.55 -23.00
CA TYR A 16 -4.96 -19.51 -22.22
C TYR A 16 -5.52 -20.00 -20.87
N LYS A 17 -4.96 -21.08 -20.32
CA LYS A 17 -5.38 -21.61 -19.03
C LYS A 17 -4.84 -20.75 -17.90
N LEU A 18 -5.76 -20.21 -17.10
CA LEU A 18 -5.48 -19.55 -15.84
C LEU A 18 -5.37 -20.59 -14.71
N THR A 19 -4.20 -20.68 -14.07
CA THR A 19 -4.02 -21.49 -12.87
C THR A 19 -3.93 -20.59 -11.65
N VAL A 20 -4.89 -20.71 -10.73
CA VAL A 20 -4.90 -19.98 -9.45
C VAL A 20 -4.47 -20.93 -8.33
N ARG A 21 -3.51 -20.51 -7.52
CA ARG A 21 -3.02 -21.30 -6.37
C ARG A 21 -3.11 -20.49 -5.09
N ALA A 22 -3.44 -21.17 -3.99
CA ALA A 22 -3.34 -20.56 -2.67
C ALA A 22 -1.87 -20.24 -2.36
N SER A 23 -1.60 -19.02 -1.92
CA SER A 23 -0.27 -18.56 -1.46
C SER A 23 -0.14 -18.64 0.06
N THR A 24 -1.25 -18.84 0.77
CA THR A 24 -1.33 -18.98 2.23
C THR A 24 -2.40 -20.01 2.58
N ARG A 25 -2.47 -20.42 3.85
CA ARG A 25 -3.57 -21.26 4.34
C ARG A 25 -4.88 -20.48 4.32
N ILE A 26 -5.90 -21.03 3.66
CA ILE A 26 -7.25 -20.44 3.61
C ILE A 26 -8.21 -21.33 4.40
N SER A 27 -8.75 -20.81 5.50
CA SER A 27 -9.75 -21.50 6.31
C SER A 27 -11.11 -21.53 5.61
N GLN A 28 -11.94 -22.53 5.91
CA GLN A 28 -13.31 -22.59 5.40
C GLN A 28 -14.07 -21.30 5.71
N GLY A 29 -14.86 -20.82 4.74
CA GLY A 29 -15.64 -19.58 4.84
C GLY A 29 -14.84 -18.28 4.69
N HIS A 30 -13.50 -18.34 4.59
CA HIS A 30 -12.71 -17.14 4.31
C HIS A 30 -12.72 -16.79 2.81
N PRO A 31 -12.75 -15.50 2.45
CA PRO A 31 -12.68 -15.08 1.06
C PRO A 31 -11.37 -15.53 0.39
N ILE A 32 -11.47 -15.98 -0.86
CA ILE A 32 -10.33 -16.16 -1.75
C ILE A 32 -10.05 -14.80 -2.41
N THR A 33 -8.83 -14.28 -2.25
CA THR A 33 -8.47 -12.93 -2.66
C THR A 33 -7.27 -12.95 -3.61
N LEU A 34 -7.31 -12.04 -4.57
CA LEU A 34 -6.22 -11.71 -5.48
C LEU A 34 -5.95 -10.20 -5.46
N SER A 35 -4.74 -9.80 -5.87
CA SER A 35 -4.39 -8.38 -6.02
C SER A 35 -4.55 -7.96 -7.49
N TYR A 36 -5.24 -6.84 -7.71
CA TYR A 36 -5.32 -6.17 -9.01
C TYR A 36 -4.22 -5.11 -9.16
N ALA A 37 -3.50 -4.80 -8.07
CA ALA A 37 -2.44 -3.80 -8.07
C ALA A 37 -1.06 -4.47 -8.06
N TYR A 38 -0.06 -3.80 -8.61
CA TYR A 38 1.30 -4.34 -8.72
C TYR A 38 1.97 -4.51 -7.35
N THR A 39 2.74 -5.58 -7.14
CA THR A 39 3.34 -5.94 -5.84
C THR A 39 4.23 -4.86 -5.21
N LEU A 40 4.90 -4.05 -6.04
CA LEU A 40 5.86 -3.03 -5.56
C LEU A 40 5.28 -1.61 -5.44
N GLN A 41 4.03 -1.38 -5.84
CA GLN A 41 3.39 -0.07 -5.65
C GLN A 41 3.18 0.23 -4.16
N ASN A 42 3.41 1.48 -3.77
CA ASN A 42 2.99 2.00 -2.47
C ASN A 42 1.45 2.17 -2.41
N SER A 43 0.91 2.38 -1.21
CA SER A 43 -0.52 2.42 -0.94
C SER A 43 -1.25 3.56 -1.65
N LEU A 44 -0.60 4.71 -1.83
CA LEU A 44 -1.15 5.84 -2.60
C LEU A 44 -1.39 5.40 -4.06
N LYS A 45 -0.35 4.88 -4.71
CA LYS A 45 -0.42 4.42 -6.11
C LYS A 45 -1.34 3.23 -6.32
N ARG A 46 -1.45 2.33 -5.34
CA ARG A 46 -2.44 1.23 -5.37
C ARG A 46 -3.86 1.76 -5.39
N ARG A 47 -4.18 2.68 -4.48
CA ARG A 47 -5.54 3.22 -4.34
C ARG A 47 -5.93 4.04 -5.57
N GLU A 48 -5.03 4.87 -6.08
CA GLU A 48 -5.19 5.59 -7.36
C GLU A 48 -5.51 4.60 -8.50
N HIS A 49 -4.65 3.59 -8.71
CA HIS A 49 -4.84 2.58 -9.75
C HIS A 49 -6.19 1.84 -9.64
N LEU A 50 -6.56 1.41 -8.43
CA LEU A 50 -7.81 0.68 -8.19
C LEU A 50 -9.04 1.56 -8.40
N LEU A 51 -8.99 2.82 -7.98
CA LEU A 51 -10.08 3.76 -8.19
C LEU A 51 -10.27 4.01 -9.70
N GLU A 52 -9.20 4.26 -10.43
CA GLU A 52 -9.26 4.54 -11.87
C GLU A 52 -9.69 3.33 -12.72
N ASN A 53 -9.19 2.13 -12.40
CA ASN A 53 -9.32 0.95 -13.27
C ASN A 53 -10.34 -0.08 -12.79
N LYS A 54 -10.78 0.04 -11.52
CA LYS A 54 -11.72 -0.88 -10.87
C LYS A 54 -12.85 -0.15 -10.12
N PHE A 55 -12.83 1.19 -10.08
CA PHE A 55 -13.92 2.03 -9.55
C PHE A 55 -14.24 1.76 -8.06
N PHE A 56 -13.23 1.42 -7.25
CA PHE A 56 -13.39 1.29 -5.80
C PHE A 56 -12.12 1.72 -5.05
N GLU A 57 -12.32 2.11 -3.78
CA GLU A 57 -11.22 2.43 -2.87
C GLU A 57 -10.87 1.23 -1.97
N CYS A 58 -9.59 0.86 -1.96
CA CYS A 58 -9.12 -0.27 -1.16
C CYS A 58 -8.94 0.13 0.30
N HIS A 59 -9.52 -0.68 1.19
CA HIS A 59 -9.44 -0.54 2.65
C HIS A 59 -8.76 -1.76 3.32
N CYS A 60 -7.98 -2.53 2.57
CA CYS A 60 -7.28 -3.69 3.14
C CYS A 60 -6.25 -3.27 4.20
N LYS A 61 -5.80 -4.22 5.02
CA LYS A 61 -4.87 -3.98 6.14
C LYS A 61 -3.62 -3.19 5.72
N ARG A 62 -3.08 -3.49 4.53
CA ARG A 62 -1.92 -2.77 4.00
C ARG A 62 -2.24 -1.33 3.65
N CYS A 63 -3.35 -1.07 2.95
CA CYS A 63 -3.75 0.28 2.58
C CYS A 63 -4.16 1.14 3.78
N SER A 64 -4.59 0.53 4.89
CA SER A 64 -4.94 1.25 6.12
C SER A 64 -3.74 1.54 7.04
N ASP A 65 -2.58 0.94 6.78
CA ASP A 65 -1.40 1.05 7.64
C ASP A 65 -0.39 2.07 7.06
N PRO A 66 -0.03 3.14 7.80
CA PRO A 66 0.99 4.12 7.38
C PRO A 66 2.35 3.53 7.03
N THR A 67 2.69 2.38 7.60
CA THR A 67 3.96 1.67 7.37
C THR A 67 3.87 0.65 6.24
N GLU A 68 2.67 0.46 5.68
CA GLU A 68 2.36 -0.55 4.66
C GLU A 68 2.73 -1.97 5.11
N LEU A 69 2.39 -2.34 6.36
CA LEU A 69 2.81 -3.58 7.01
C LEU A 69 4.33 -3.68 7.18
N GLY A 70 4.97 -2.55 7.49
CA GLY A 70 6.41 -2.44 7.70
C GLY A 70 7.26 -2.49 6.44
N THR A 71 6.68 -2.46 5.24
CA THR A 71 7.48 -2.39 4.00
C THR A 71 7.97 -0.99 3.68
N TYR A 72 7.31 0.04 4.23
CA TYR A 72 7.68 1.45 4.05
C TYR A 72 7.85 1.86 2.57
N SER A 73 7.09 1.25 1.66
CA SER A 73 7.32 1.38 0.21
C SER A 73 7.05 2.78 -0.34
N GLY A 74 6.22 3.58 0.34
CA GLY A 74 5.98 4.99 0.07
C GLY A 74 6.70 5.96 1.02
N ALA A 75 7.52 5.45 1.95
CA ALA A 75 8.18 6.30 2.94
C ALA A 75 9.34 7.10 2.33
N LEU A 76 9.51 8.34 2.78
CA LEU A 76 10.65 9.18 2.41
C LEU A 76 11.52 9.49 3.63
N ILE A 77 12.81 9.68 3.44
CA ILE A 77 13.70 10.13 4.53
C ILE A 77 13.35 11.57 4.89
N CYS A 78 13.14 11.84 6.17
CA CYS A 78 12.85 13.18 6.67
C CYS A 78 14.02 14.13 6.36
N PRO A 79 13.79 15.25 5.64
CA PRO A 79 14.86 16.14 5.25
C PRO A 79 15.43 16.94 6.42
N LYS A 80 14.69 17.09 7.53
CA LYS A 80 15.13 17.86 8.70
C LYS A 80 16.01 17.06 9.66
N CYS A 81 15.58 15.87 10.08
CA CYS A 81 16.34 15.05 11.04
C CYS A 81 17.18 13.95 10.42
N LYS A 82 16.97 13.62 9.12
CA LYS A 82 17.69 12.57 8.35
C LYS A 82 17.60 11.14 8.91
N THR A 83 16.96 10.95 10.05
CA THR A 83 16.85 9.66 10.76
C THR A 83 15.42 9.14 10.81
N GLY A 84 14.42 10.02 10.67
CA GLY A 84 13.00 9.63 10.62
C GLY A 84 12.48 9.41 9.20
N LEU A 85 11.32 8.76 9.11
CA LEU A 85 10.59 8.54 7.88
C LEU A 85 9.35 9.43 7.82
N VAL A 86 9.10 10.02 6.67
CA VAL A 86 7.90 10.78 6.35
C VAL A 86 6.86 9.80 5.82
N LEU A 87 5.76 9.64 6.55
CA LEU A 87 4.68 8.69 6.29
C LEU A 87 3.36 9.44 6.14
N CYS A 88 2.37 8.83 5.48
CA CYS A 88 1.02 9.38 5.41
C CYS A 88 0.32 9.26 6.77
N ASP A 89 -0.24 10.35 7.28
CA ASP A 89 -0.89 10.36 8.60
C ASP A 89 -2.19 9.54 8.61
N LYS A 90 -2.96 9.60 7.52
CA LYS A 90 -4.20 8.87 7.29
C LYS A 90 -4.18 8.26 5.88
N PRO A 91 -3.64 7.03 5.71
CA PRO A 91 -3.45 6.40 4.40
C PRO A 91 -4.72 6.21 3.55
N LEU A 92 -5.89 6.18 4.20
CA LEU A 92 -7.20 6.05 3.55
C LEU A 92 -7.80 7.41 3.12
N ASP A 93 -7.18 8.51 3.48
CA ASP A 93 -7.56 9.86 3.07
C ASP A 93 -6.54 10.39 2.07
N ALA A 94 -6.97 10.58 0.82
CA ALA A 94 -6.08 11.05 -0.25
C ALA A 94 -5.53 12.45 -0.01
N GLU A 95 -6.22 13.27 0.79
CA GLU A 95 -5.82 14.64 1.13
C GLU A 95 -5.01 14.70 2.44
N SER A 96 -4.72 13.54 3.05
CA SER A 96 -3.98 13.47 4.30
C SER A 96 -2.60 14.10 4.16
N SER A 97 -2.20 14.82 5.21
CA SER A 97 -0.82 15.25 5.36
C SER A 97 0.09 14.04 5.58
N TRP A 98 1.37 14.28 5.33
CA TRP A 98 2.45 13.35 5.59
C TRP A 98 3.38 13.96 6.62
N SER A 99 3.77 13.21 7.64
CA SER A 99 4.61 13.71 8.71
C SER A 99 5.75 12.76 9.07
N CYS A 100 6.82 13.33 9.64
CA CYS A 100 7.95 12.54 10.14
C CYS A 100 7.55 11.74 11.38
N ASN A 101 7.78 10.43 11.37
CA ASN A 101 7.48 9.54 12.49
C ASN A 101 8.49 9.62 13.65
N ASN A 102 9.62 10.31 13.47
CA ASN A 102 10.64 10.45 14.50
C ASN A 102 10.32 11.62 15.44
N LEU A 103 9.40 11.40 16.38
CA LEU A 103 9.00 12.40 17.38
C LEU A 103 9.97 12.47 18.56
N GLN A 104 10.70 11.40 18.86
CA GLN A 104 11.56 11.30 20.05
C GLN A 104 13.04 11.67 19.78
N GLY A 105 13.49 11.63 18.52
CA GLY A 105 14.90 11.79 18.14
C GLY A 105 15.29 13.20 17.70
N HIS A 106 14.78 14.25 18.36
CA HIS A 106 15.10 15.66 18.06
C HIS A 106 14.68 16.15 16.66
N CYS A 107 13.67 15.56 16.03
CA CYS A 107 13.11 16.15 14.81
C CYS A 107 12.39 17.45 15.17
N PRO A 108 12.71 18.62 14.56
CA PRO A 108 12.00 19.88 14.80
C PRO A 108 10.58 19.92 14.18
N GLY A 109 10.01 18.75 13.87
CA GLY A 109 8.76 18.58 13.14
C GLY A 109 8.92 18.78 11.63
N TYR A 110 8.45 17.81 10.85
CA TYR A 110 8.33 17.93 9.39
C TYR A 110 6.97 17.41 8.97
N SER A 111 6.24 18.21 8.19
CA SER A 111 4.96 17.85 7.60
C SER A 111 4.86 18.44 6.20
N ILE A 112 4.19 17.74 5.31
CA ILE A 112 3.94 18.14 3.92
C ILE A 112 2.52 17.75 3.53
N ALA A 113 1.83 18.61 2.77
CA ALA A 113 0.48 18.34 2.29
C ALA A 113 0.48 17.25 1.20
N ALA A 114 -0.62 16.48 1.08
CA ALA A 114 -0.80 15.44 0.06
C ALA A 114 -0.43 15.91 -1.36
N ARG A 115 -0.96 17.07 -1.79
CA ARG A 115 -0.71 17.67 -3.12
C ARG A 115 0.77 17.93 -3.45
N SER A 116 1.62 18.01 -2.43
CA SER A 116 3.06 18.24 -2.61
C SER A 116 3.86 16.94 -2.62
N MET A 117 3.24 15.79 -2.33
CA MET A 117 3.84 14.48 -2.51
C MET A 117 3.71 14.00 -3.94
N LYS A 118 4.87 13.84 -4.59
CA LYS A 118 5.02 13.24 -5.91
C LYS A 118 5.79 11.94 -5.75
N LEU A 119 5.05 10.85 -5.56
CA LEU A 119 5.56 9.47 -5.49
C LEU A 119 5.25 8.72 -6.79
#